data_AF-A0A7M7NIR3-F1
#
_entry.id   AF-A0A7M7NIR3-F1
#
_cell.length_a   1.000
_cell.length_b   1.000
_cell.length_c   1.000
_cell.angle_alpha   90.00
_cell.angle_beta   90.00
_cell.angle_gamma   90.00
#
_symmetry.space_group_name_H-M   'P 1'
#
loop_
_entity.id
_entity.type
_entity.pdbx_description
1 polymer ?
#
loop_
_entity_poly.entity_id
_entity_poly.type
_entity_poly.pdbx_seq_one_letter_code
_entity_poly.pdbx_strand_id
1 'polypeptide(L)'
;MSSFISADVAHAKWSSLGYATLDAASILIIVSSSTVDFHRSLKMERERRLVLLDCLMAIQHNQMQMKILMAKMQAILERRKERMCWVRHWITLRPHQGAYGNLMHLLRNEDVQGFRNFTRITPAMFAEMVTRLTPRLQKYDTWYRKALPVGLKVAITMRYLASGDSYHSLMYLFYVPHNTISLLVLDVCQAIYAEYGEETISNPSTPEGWKGIAQTFSDRWNFHHCLGALDGKHIRIKAPANCGSQFYNYKGYNSIVLLALVDGNYKFRWVEVGAGGASSDAQIWNTCSLKEAIDDENIGPSTF
;
A
#
# COMPACT_ATOMS: atom_id res chain seq x y z
N MET A 1 26.07 -64.23 25.06
CA MET A 1 25.28 -65.48 24.99
C MET A 1 24.84 -65.62 23.54
N SER A 2 25.68 -66.22 22.69
CA SER A 2 25.76 -67.68 22.48
C SER A 2 24.45 -68.24 21.92
N SER A 3 24.42 -68.38 20.60
CA SER A 3 23.67 -69.46 19.93
C SER A 3 24.32 -69.75 18.58
N PHE A 4 25.26 -70.69 18.62
CA PHE A 4 25.79 -71.42 17.47
C PHE A 4 24.64 -72.08 16.69
N ILE A 5 24.57 -71.84 15.38
CA ILE A 5 24.02 -72.83 14.44
C ILE A 5 25.07 -73.01 13.33
N SER A 6 25.88 -74.04 13.56
CA SER A 6 26.50 -74.99 12.63
C SER A 6 26.88 -74.51 11.22
N ALA A 7 28.18 -74.55 10.96
CA ALA A 7 28.84 -74.39 9.68
C ALA A 7 28.95 -75.70 8.87
N ASP A 8 28.05 -76.68 9.04
CA ASP A 8 28.22 -78.06 8.53
C ASP A 8 27.29 -78.50 7.38
N VAL A 9 26.92 -77.61 6.44
CA VAL A 9 26.27 -78.07 5.18
C VAL A 9 26.99 -77.59 3.91
N ALA A 10 28.03 -76.76 4.03
CA ALA A 10 28.77 -76.23 2.88
C ALA A 10 29.96 -77.11 2.42
N HIS A 11 30.12 -78.33 2.94
CA HIS A 11 31.26 -79.21 2.61
C HIS A 11 30.94 -80.41 1.71
N ALA A 12 29.69 -80.59 1.26
CA ALA A 12 29.28 -81.74 0.47
C ALA A 12 28.75 -81.37 -0.93
N LYS A 13 29.55 -80.64 -1.73
CA LYS A 13 29.38 -80.56 -3.21
C LYS A 13 30.51 -79.82 -3.95
N TRP A 14 31.75 -79.93 -3.48
CA TRP A 14 32.92 -79.30 -4.12
C TRP A 14 33.93 -80.34 -4.61
N SER A 15 33.46 -81.36 -5.34
CA SER A 15 34.34 -82.37 -5.97
C SER A 15 33.97 -82.74 -7.40
N SER A 16 33.19 -81.91 -8.11
CA SER A 16 32.95 -82.12 -9.54
C SER A 16 32.55 -80.83 -10.24
N LEU A 17 33.51 -79.93 -10.46
CA LEU A 17 33.50 -78.93 -11.54
C LEU A 17 34.81 -78.13 -11.41
N GLY A 18 35.72 -78.33 -12.36
CA GLY A 18 36.98 -77.62 -12.44
C GLY A 18 36.75 -76.13 -12.59
N TYR A 19 36.92 -75.39 -11.50
CA TYR A 19 37.05 -73.95 -11.54
C TYR A 19 38.39 -73.60 -10.93
N ALA A 20 39.21 -72.94 -11.75
CA ALA A 20 40.46 -72.32 -11.36
C ALA A 20 40.25 -71.56 -10.05
N THR A 21 41.17 -71.74 -9.11
CA THR A 21 41.22 -71.02 -7.85
C THR A 21 41.19 -69.52 -8.15
N LEU A 22 40.00 -68.90 -8.05
CA LEU A 22 39.87 -67.46 -8.07
C LEU A 22 40.71 -66.95 -6.90
N ASP A 23 41.75 -66.18 -7.21
CA ASP A 23 42.57 -65.52 -6.21
C ASP A 23 41.66 -64.75 -5.23
N ALA A 24 41.99 -64.81 -3.95
CA ALA A 24 41.23 -64.15 -2.88
C ALA A 24 40.97 -62.66 -3.19
N ALA A 25 41.88 -62.01 -3.93
CA ALA A 25 41.71 -60.65 -4.43
C ALA A 25 40.49 -60.47 -5.36
N SER A 26 40.22 -61.43 -6.23
CA SER A 26 39.11 -61.36 -7.21
C SER A 26 37.74 -61.53 -6.56
N ILE A 27 37.65 -62.42 -5.56
CA ILE A 27 36.43 -62.61 -4.76
C ILE A 27 36.14 -61.36 -3.91
N LEU A 28 37.18 -60.74 -3.33
CA LEU A 28 37.05 -59.51 -2.55
C LEU A 28 36.54 -58.34 -3.41
N ILE A 29 36.97 -58.23 -4.66
CA ILE A 29 36.52 -57.18 -5.60
C ILE A 29 35.05 -57.37 -6.00
N ILE A 30 34.60 -58.60 -6.25
CA ILE A 30 33.20 -58.87 -6.59
C ILE A 30 32.28 -58.64 -5.39
N VAL A 31 32.70 -59.07 -4.19
CA VAL A 31 31.94 -58.85 -2.96
C VAL A 31 31.88 -57.36 -2.62
N SER A 32 32.97 -56.61 -2.81
CA SER A 32 32.98 -55.15 -2.59
C SER A 32 32.15 -54.39 -3.63
N SER A 33 32.22 -54.75 -4.92
CA SER A 33 31.41 -54.12 -5.98
C SER A 33 29.90 -54.35 -5.75
N SER A 34 29.50 -55.59 -5.41
CA SER A 34 28.10 -55.91 -5.12
C SER A 34 27.57 -55.27 -3.83
N THR A 35 28.40 -55.07 -2.80
CA THR A 35 28.01 -54.29 -1.61
C THR A 35 27.88 -52.80 -1.89
N VAL A 36 28.70 -52.23 -2.78
CA VAL A 36 28.59 -50.84 -3.21
C VAL A 36 27.31 -50.59 -4.02
N ASP A 37 26.98 -51.48 -4.96
CA ASP A 37 25.73 -51.38 -5.74
C ASP A 37 24.48 -51.57 -4.87
N PHE A 38 24.53 -52.48 -3.90
CA PHE A 38 23.47 -52.65 -2.90
C PHE A 38 23.31 -51.39 -2.02
N HIS A 39 24.42 -50.77 -1.58
CA HIS A 39 24.37 -49.50 -0.84
C HIS A 39 23.81 -48.35 -1.69
N ARG A 40 24.16 -48.29 -2.98
CA ARG A 40 23.67 -47.27 -3.91
C ARG A 40 22.17 -47.42 -4.17
N SER A 41 21.69 -48.65 -4.30
CA SER A 41 20.26 -48.99 -4.41
C SER A 41 19.49 -48.61 -3.14
N LEU A 42 20.00 -48.98 -1.96
CA LEU A 42 19.39 -48.59 -0.67
C LEU A 42 19.38 -47.06 -0.46
N LYS A 43 20.39 -46.35 -0.94
CA LYS A 43 20.44 -44.88 -0.89
C LYS A 43 19.37 -44.25 -1.78
N MET A 44 19.22 -44.72 -3.02
CA MET A 44 18.14 -44.26 -3.93
C MET A 44 16.74 -44.55 -3.37
N GLU A 45 16.53 -45.72 -2.76
CA GLU A 45 15.27 -46.08 -2.12
C GLU A 45 14.94 -45.14 -0.95
N ARG A 46 15.95 -44.76 -0.15
CA ARG A 46 15.82 -43.76 0.92
C ARG A 46 15.50 -42.37 0.38
N GLU A 47 16.19 -41.92 -0.67
CA GLU A 47 15.94 -40.62 -1.31
C GLU A 47 14.53 -40.54 -1.90
N ARG A 48 14.05 -41.60 -2.57
CA ARG A 48 12.66 -41.69 -3.06
C ARG A 48 11.63 -41.62 -1.92
N ARG A 49 11.90 -42.28 -0.79
CA ARG A 49 11.02 -42.23 0.39
C ARG A 49 11.00 -40.83 1.03
N LEU A 50 12.12 -40.12 1.04
CA LEU A 50 12.19 -38.74 1.54
C LEU A 50 11.38 -37.79 0.65
N VAL A 51 11.52 -37.88 -0.68
CA VAL A 51 10.72 -37.08 -1.62
C VAL A 51 9.23 -37.38 -1.47
N LEU A 52 8.86 -38.65 -1.29
CA LEU A 52 7.46 -39.04 -1.05
C LEU A 52 6.92 -38.46 0.27
N LEU A 53 7.73 -38.46 1.33
CA LEU A 53 7.36 -37.89 2.63
C LEU A 53 7.16 -36.38 2.53
N ASP A 54 8.05 -35.67 1.82
CA ASP A 54 7.92 -34.22 1.58
C ASP A 54 6.65 -33.89 0.78
N CYS A 55 6.36 -34.66 -0.27
CA CYS A 55 5.12 -34.52 -1.03
C CYS A 55 3.87 -34.74 -0.15
N LEU A 56 3.88 -35.76 0.73
CA LEU A 56 2.77 -36.02 1.65
C LEU A 56 2.59 -34.90 2.67
N MET A 57 3.69 -34.37 3.22
CA MET A 57 3.64 -33.22 4.13
C MET A 57 3.10 -31.96 3.43
N ALA A 58 3.50 -31.72 2.18
CA ALA A 58 2.98 -30.60 1.39
C ALA A 58 1.47 -30.73 1.09
N ILE A 59 1.00 -31.94 0.75
CA ILE A 59 -0.43 -32.21 0.55
C ILE A 59 -1.21 -31.98 1.85
N GLN A 60 -0.70 -32.48 2.99
CA GLN A 60 -1.34 -32.31 4.29
C GLN A 60 -1.38 -30.84 4.72
N HIS A 61 -0.32 -30.09 4.45
CA HIS A 61 -0.28 -28.64 4.65
C HIS A 61 -1.36 -27.93 3.83
N ASN A 62 -1.45 -28.20 2.53
CA ASN A 62 -2.46 -27.61 1.66
C ASN A 62 -3.89 -27.94 2.10
N GLN A 63 -4.14 -29.19 2.51
CA GLN A 63 -5.44 -29.60 3.06
C GLN A 63 -5.77 -28.84 4.36
N MET A 64 -4.79 -28.62 5.23
CA MET A 64 -4.98 -27.84 6.46
C MET A 64 -5.27 -26.36 6.13
N GLN A 65 -4.55 -25.75 5.20
CA GLN A 65 -4.81 -24.38 4.75
C GLN A 65 -6.23 -24.24 4.16
N MET A 66 -6.67 -25.20 3.36
CA MET A 66 -8.03 -25.22 2.81
C MET A 66 -9.11 -25.32 3.91
N LYS A 67 -8.91 -26.17 4.92
CA LYS A 67 -9.83 -26.26 6.07
C LYS A 67 -9.91 -24.95 6.85
N ILE A 68 -8.76 -24.31 7.09
CA ILE A 68 -8.70 -23.00 7.75
C ILE A 68 -9.45 -21.94 6.93
N LEU A 69 -9.25 -21.92 5.61
CA LEU A 69 -9.92 -20.97 4.72
C LEU A 69 -11.44 -21.17 4.72
N MET A 70 -11.90 -22.43 4.62
CA MET A 70 -13.34 -22.76 4.66
C MET A 70 -13.97 -22.35 6.00
N ALA A 71 -13.31 -22.62 7.13
CA ALA A 71 -13.79 -22.19 8.45
C ALA A 71 -13.89 -20.67 8.57
N LYS A 72 -12.90 -19.92 8.04
CA LYS A 72 -12.95 -18.44 7.98
C LYS A 72 -14.12 -17.97 7.13
N MET A 73 -14.38 -18.60 5.99
CA MET A 73 -15.47 -18.23 5.08
C MET A 73 -16.84 -18.51 5.71
N GLN A 74 -17.00 -19.65 6.38
CA GLN A 74 -18.20 -19.99 7.13
C GLN A 74 -18.47 -18.98 8.25
N ALA A 75 -17.44 -18.64 9.03
CA ALA A 75 -17.56 -17.62 10.09
C ALA A 75 -17.93 -16.24 9.54
N ILE A 76 -17.49 -15.87 8.33
CA ILE A 76 -17.91 -14.64 7.66
C ILE A 76 -19.40 -14.70 7.31
N LEU A 77 -19.89 -15.83 6.80
CA LEU A 77 -21.29 -16.02 6.43
C LEU A 77 -22.20 -15.99 7.67
N GLU A 78 -21.82 -16.68 8.74
CA GLU A 78 -22.57 -16.70 10.01
C GLU A 78 -22.64 -15.31 10.67
N ARG A 79 -21.61 -14.48 10.47
CA ARG A 79 -21.61 -13.08 10.93
C ARG A 79 -22.47 -12.14 10.08
N ARG A 80 -22.87 -12.53 8.86
CA ARG A 80 -23.74 -11.71 8.01
C ARG A 80 -25.16 -11.73 8.55
N LYS A 81 -25.45 -10.79 9.46
CA LYS A 81 -26.83 -10.48 9.85
C LYS A 81 -27.64 -10.10 8.61
N GLU A 82 -28.87 -10.63 8.53
CA GLU A 82 -29.83 -10.21 7.51
C GLU A 82 -30.01 -8.69 7.56
N ARG A 83 -29.98 -8.06 6.38
CA ARG A 83 -30.12 -6.61 6.29
C ARG A 83 -31.59 -6.24 6.54
N MET A 84 -31.87 -5.58 7.66
CA MET A 84 -33.23 -5.10 7.97
C MET A 84 -33.78 -4.09 6.95
N CYS A 85 -32.91 -3.33 6.28
CA CYS A 85 -33.31 -2.42 5.20
C CYS A 85 -32.18 -2.21 4.20
N TRP A 86 -32.54 -1.90 2.96
CA TRP A 86 -31.58 -1.59 1.88
C TRP A 86 -30.88 -0.25 2.10
N VAL A 87 -31.65 0.79 2.47
CA VAL A 87 -31.18 2.13 2.85
C VAL A 87 -32.08 2.64 3.97
N ARG A 88 -31.51 3.27 4.99
CA ARG A 88 -32.29 3.90 6.06
C ARG A 88 -33.10 5.07 5.51
N HIS A 89 -34.37 5.20 5.90
CA HIS A 89 -35.27 6.24 5.37
C HIS A 89 -34.69 7.65 5.49
N TRP A 90 -34.12 8.02 6.64
CA TRP A 90 -33.57 9.36 6.78
C TRP A 90 -32.46 9.66 5.75
N ILE A 91 -31.64 8.68 5.35
CA ILE A 91 -30.60 8.85 4.32
C ILE A 91 -31.20 9.15 2.94
N THR A 92 -32.41 8.67 2.65
CA THR A 92 -33.08 8.96 1.37
C THR A 92 -33.52 10.41 1.27
N LEU A 93 -33.61 11.14 2.39
CA LEU A 93 -33.95 12.57 2.43
C LEU A 93 -32.79 13.48 2.00
N ARG A 94 -31.62 12.93 1.66
CA ARG A 94 -30.42 13.67 1.22
C ARG A 94 -30.69 14.82 0.24
N PRO A 95 -31.46 14.66 -0.85
CA PRO A 95 -31.65 15.75 -1.81
C PRO A 95 -32.32 16.99 -1.21
N HIS A 96 -33.10 16.81 -0.15
CA HIS A 96 -33.94 17.85 0.46
C HIS A 96 -33.48 18.29 1.84
N GLN A 97 -32.67 17.49 2.54
CA GLN A 97 -32.20 17.79 3.90
C GLN A 97 -30.67 17.86 4.02
N GLY A 98 -29.93 17.29 3.06
CA GLY A 98 -28.47 17.29 3.10
C GLY A 98 -27.88 18.69 2.92
N ALA A 99 -26.78 18.97 3.62
CA ALA A 99 -26.12 20.27 3.58
C ALA A 99 -25.74 20.76 2.17
N TYR A 100 -25.46 19.84 1.23
CA TYR A 100 -25.11 20.20 -0.15
C TYR A 100 -26.26 20.90 -0.91
N GLY A 101 -27.49 20.39 -0.78
CA GLY A 101 -28.66 20.96 -1.46
C GLY A 101 -29.23 22.18 -0.74
N ASN A 102 -29.04 22.27 0.57
CA ASN A 102 -29.60 23.33 1.41
C ASN A 102 -28.55 24.35 1.85
N LEU A 103 -27.79 24.04 2.91
CA LEU A 103 -26.88 24.96 3.56
C LEU A 103 -25.86 25.56 2.57
N MET A 104 -25.23 24.74 1.74
CA MET A 104 -24.25 25.23 0.76
C MET A 104 -24.87 26.09 -0.34
N HIS A 105 -26.15 25.88 -0.67
CA HIS A 105 -26.87 26.73 -1.61
C HIS A 105 -27.12 28.11 -0.99
N LEU A 106 -27.59 28.15 0.26
CA LEU A 106 -27.76 29.40 1.02
C LEU A 106 -26.43 30.15 1.17
N LEU A 107 -25.37 29.48 1.64
CA LEU A 107 -24.04 30.09 1.79
C LEU A 107 -23.51 30.62 0.46
N ARG A 108 -23.72 29.92 -0.65
CA ARG A 108 -23.28 30.39 -1.96
C ARG A 108 -23.92 31.71 -2.36
N ASN A 109 -25.21 31.88 -2.06
CA ASN A 109 -25.99 33.02 -2.53
C ASN A 109 -25.99 34.19 -1.54
N GLU A 110 -25.94 33.90 -0.24
CA GLU A 110 -26.16 34.89 0.84
C GLU A 110 -24.88 35.18 1.64
N ASP A 111 -23.97 34.22 1.81
CA ASP A 111 -22.76 34.38 2.64
C ASP A 111 -21.53 33.66 2.05
N VAL A 112 -20.87 34.34 1.11
CA VAL A 112 -19.65 33.84 0.44
C VAL A 112 -18.52 33.57 1.44
N GLN A 113 -18.43 34.34 2.53
CA GLN A 113 -17.41 34.11 3.57
C GLN A 113 -17.71 32.86 4.39
N GLY A 114 -18.98 32.64 4.72
CA GLY A 114 -19.46 31.39 5.31
C GLY A 114 -19.20 30.19 4.39
N PHE A 115 -19.42 30.32 3.08
CA PHE A 115 -19.07 29.27 2.11
C PHE A 115 -17.56 28.96 2.12
N ARG A 116 -16.72 30.00 2.12
CA ARG A 116 -15.27 29.85 2.17
C ARG A 116 -14.80 29.27 3.50
N ASN A 117 -15.41 29.63 4.61
CA ASN A 117 -15.11 29.00 5.90
C ASN A 117 -15.54 27.53 5.92
N PHE A 118 -16.68 27.21 5.30
CA PHE A 118 -17.22 25.86 5.25
C PHE A 118 -16.39 24.91 4.38
N THR A 119 -15.87 25.39 3.24
CA THR A 119 -15.17 24.56 2.23
C THR A 119 -13.68 24.88 2.02
N ARG A 120 -13.17 25.98 2.59
CA ARG A 120 -11.83 26.59 2.35
C ARG A 120 -11.59 27.12 0.94
N ILE A 121 -12.60 27.12 0.07
CA ILE A 121 -12.51 27.63 -1.31
C ILE A 121 -13.67 28.58 -1.63
N THR A 122 -13.51 29.39 -2.67
CA THR A 122 -14.58 30.30 -3.11
C THR A 122 -15.67 29.52 -3.89
N PRO A 123 -16.91 30.04 -3.98
CA PRO A 123 -17.95 29.40 -4.78
C PRO A 123 -17.58 29.23 -6.25
N ALA A 124 -16.86 30.20 -6.83
CA ALA A 124 -16.38 30.14 -8.20
C ALA A 124 -15.37 28.99 -8.41
N MET A 125 -14.36 28.90 -7.54
CA MET A 125 -13.38 27.81 -7.56
C MET A 125 -14.06 26.45 -7.31
N PHE A 126 -15.07 26.40 -6.43
CA PHE A 126 -15.85 25.17 -6.23
C PHE A 126 -16.56 24.74 -7.52
N ALA A 127 -17.18 25.67 -8.25
CA ALA A 127 -17.85 25.37 -9.51
C ALA A 127 -16.86 24.88 -10.58
N GLU A 128 -15.70 25.54 -10.69
CA GLU A 128 -14.60 25.11 -11.56
C GLU A 128 -14.12 23.68 -11.21
N MET A 129 -13.84 23.43 -9.92
CA MET A 129 -13.44 22.12 -9.43
C MET A 129 -14.45 21.04 -9.77
N VAL A 130 -15.74 21.30 -9.58
CA VAL A 130 -16.78 20.33 -9.96
C VAL A 130 -16.74 20.05 -11.45
N THR A 131 -16.58 21.06 -12.30
CA THR A 131 -16.49 20.87 -13.75
C THR A 131 -15.26 20.04 -14.13
N ARG A 132 -14.07 20.40 -13.66
CA ARG A 132 -12.81 19.71 -14.00
C ARG A 132 -12.74 18.28 -13.44
N LEU A 133 -13.32 18.03 -12.27
CA LEU A 133 -13.30 16.70 -11.64
C LEU A 133 -14.42 15.77 -12.13
N THR A 134 -15.46 16.31 -12.80
CA THR A 134 -16.59 15.53 -13.33
C THR A 134 -16.16 14.34 -14.20
N PRO A 135 -15.26 14.48 -15.19
CA PRO A 135 -14.82 13.38 -16.04
C PRO A 135 -14.24 12.19 -15.27
N ARG A 136 -13.58 12.43 -14.14
CA ARG A 136 -12.94 11.39 -13.30
C ARG A 136 -13.89 10.81 -12.25
N LEU A 137 -14.83 11.61 -11.75
CA LEU A 137 -15.67 11.27 -10.60
C LEU A 137 -17.10 10.87 -10.95
N GLN A 138 -17.58 11.15 -12.17
CA GLN A 138 -18.94 10.83 -12.57
C GLN A 138 -19.15 9.31 -12.54
N LYS A 139 -20.28 8.89 -11.96
CA LYS A 139 -20.74 7.48 -11.97
C LYS A 139 -22.10 7.43 -12.64
N TYR A 140 -22.41 6.30 -13.28
CA TYR A 140 -23.70 6.10 -13.93
C TYR A 140 -24.78 5.76 -12.91
N ASP A 141 -25.99 6.23 -13.18
CA ASP A 141 -27.17 5.78 -12.48
C ASP A 141 -27.47 4.32 -12.84
N THR A 142 -27.86 3.53 -11.85
CA THR A 142 -28.29 2.15 -12.05
C THR A 142 -29.78 2.05 -11.73
N TRP A 143 -30.46 1.02 -12.23
CA TRP A 143 -31.87 0.75 -11.89
C TRP A 143 -32.12 0.63 -10.38
N TYR A 144 -31.10 0.25 -9.61
CA TYR A 144 -31.20 0.05 -8.16
C TYR A 144 -30.82 1.28 -7.32
N ARG A 145 -30.00 2.19 -7.86
CA ARG A 145 -29.49 3.36 -7.12
C ARG A 145 -28.96 4.43 -8.06
N LYS A 146 -29.38 5.68 -7.79
CA LYS A 146 -28.78 6.88 -8.37
C LYS A 146 -27.38 7.14 -7.81
N ALA A 147 -26.45 7.47 -8.69
CA ALA A 147 -25.11 7.87 -8.33
C ALA A 147 -25.13 9.16 -7.48
N LEU A 148 -24.14 9.30 -6.61
CA LEU A 148 -23.92 10.57 -5.93
C LEU A 148 -23.47 11.62 -6.96
N PRO A 149 -24.10 12.82 -6.99
CA PRO A 149 -23.62 13.92 -7.82
C PRO A 149 -22.17 14.26 -7.50
N VAL A 150 -21.38 14.63 -8.51
CA VAL A 150 -19.96 14.98 -8.33
C VAL A 150 -19.80 16.17 -7.38
N GLY A 151 -20.64 17.19 -7.49
CA GLY A 151 -20.58 18.33 -6.58
C GLY A 151 -20.83 17.97 -5.13
N LEU A 152 -21.73 17.03 -4.83
CA LEU A 152 -21.89 16.51 -3.48
C LEU A 152 -20.61 15.80 -3.00
N LYS A 153 -19.95 15.06 -3.90
CA LYS A 153 -18.71 14.37 -3.55
C LYS A 153 -17.61 15.37 -3.16
N VAL A 154 -17.40 16.37 -4.01
CA VAL A 154 -16.42 17.44 -3.77
C VAL A 154 -16.76 18.20 -2.49
N ALA A 155 -18.04 18.51 -2.24
CA ALA A 155 -18.48 19.20 -1.03
C ALA A 155 -18.12 18.47 0.27
N ILE A 156 -18.38 17.16 0.33
CA ILE A 156 -18.06 16.35 1.51
C ILE A 156 -16.54 16.32 1.73
N THR A 157 -15.76 16.09 0.67
CA THR A 157 -14.30 16.04 0.76
C THR A 157 -13.71 17.38 1.19
N MET A 158 -14.14 18.48 0.57
CA MET A 158 -13.65 19.81 0.95
C MET A 158 -14.04 20.16 2.38
N ARG A 159 -15.25 19.81 2.83
CA ARG A 159 -15.64 19.99 4.24
C ARG A 159 -14.75 19.16 5.18
N TYR A 160 -14.46 17.91 4.83
CA TYR A 160 -13.57 17.05 5.60
C TYR A 160 -12.16 17.66 5.73
N LEU A 161 -11.56 18.10 4.61
CA LEU A 161 -10.24 18.73 4.59
C LEU A 161 -10.23 20.08 5.33
N ALA A 162 -11.34 20.82 5.29
CA ALA A 162 -11.47 22.12 5.93
C ALA A 162 -11.50 22.08 7.47
N SER A 163 -12.14 21.06 8.05
CA SER A 163 -12.42 20.99 9.49
C SER A 163 -11.80 19.78 10.20
N GLY A 164 -11.37 18.74 9.48
CA GLY A 164 -10.90 17.48 10.07
C GLY A 164 -12.01 16.72 10.82
N ASP A 165 -13.26 16.89 10.41
CA ASP A 165 -14.42 16.28 11.09
C ASP A 165 -14.48 14.76 10.86
N SER A 166 -15.13 14.03 11.77
CA SER A 166 -15.33 12.59 11.64
C SER A 166 -16.28 12.25 10.48
N TYR A 167 -16.05 11.10 9.83
CA TYR A 167 -16.97 10.61 8.79
C TYR A 167 -18.39 10.34 9.33
N HIS A 168 -18.55 10.09 10.62
CA HIS A 168 -19.87 9.95 11.25
C HIS A 168 -20.62 11.27 11.36
N SER A 169 -19.95 12.35 11.77
CA SER A 169 -20.56 13.69 11.78
C SER A 169 -20.96 14.11 10.36
N LEU A 170 -20.04 13.95 9.39
CA LEU A 170 -20.32 14.24 7.98
C LEU A 170 -21.47 13.40 7.42
N MET A 171 -21.65 12.16 7.89
CA MET A 171 -22.77 11.32 7.50
C MET A 171 -24.11 11.92 7.90
N TYR A 172 -24.22 12.50 9.11
CA TYR A 172 -25.44 13.18 9.53
C TYR A 172 -25.63 14.50 8.80
N LEU A 173 -24.55 15.25 8.54
CA LEU A 173 -24.62 16.54 7.85
C LEU A 173 -25.01 16.42 6.36
N PHE A 174 -24.43 15.47 5.64
CA PHE A 174 -24.62 15.29 4.20
C PHE A 174 -25.54 14.12 3.84
N TYR A 175 -26.01 13.35 4.81
CA TYR A 175 -26.90 12.22 4.59
C TYR A 175 -26.26 11.17 3.67
N VAL A 176 -24.96 10.94 3.83
CA VAL A 176 -24.17 9.93 3.10
C VAL A 176 -23.51 8.99 4.10
N PRO A 177 -23.70 7.66 3.99
CA PRO A 177 -23.09 6.71 4.92
C PRO A 177 -21.57 6.93 5.11
N HIS A 178 -21.09 6.89 6.36
CA HIS A 178 -19.68 7.12 6.71
C HIS A 178 -18.70 6.21 5.93
N ASN A 179 -19.07 4.96 5.66
CA ASN A 179 -18.28 4.01 4.87
C ASN A 179 -18.21 4.38 3.38
N THR A 180 -19.22 5.08 2.86
CA THR A 180 -19.17 5.66 1.51
C THR A 180 -18.30 6.90 1.51
N ILE A 181 -18.39 7.73 2.56
CA ILE A 181 -17.56 8.92 2.74
C ILE A 181 -16.07 8.55 2.78
N SER A 182 -15.68 7.50 3.50
CA SER A 182 -14.28 7.10 3.60
C SER A 182 -13.64 6.75 2.25
N LEU A 183 -14.42 6.18 1.32
CA LEU A 183 -13.95 5.86 -0.03
C LEU A 183 -13.93 7.11 -0.90
N LEU A 184 -15.03 7.87 -0.85
CA LEU A 184 -15.20 9.14 -1.56
C LEU A 184 -14.03 10.11 -1.31
N VAL A 185 -13.64 10.30 -0.05
CA VAL A 185 -12.63 11.31 0.31
C VAL A 185 -11.33 10.99 -0.43
N LEU A 186 -10.95 9.72 -0.47
CA LEU A 186 -9.77 9.26 -1.19
C LEU A 186 -9.92 9.44 -2.71
N ASP A 187 -11.03 8.98 -3.30
CA ASP A 187 -11.32 9.13 -4.73
C ASP A 187 -11.21 10.59 -5.19
N VAL A 188 -11.79 11.51 -4.40
CA VAL A 188 -11.79 12.94 -4.71
C VAL A 188 -10.40 13.55 -4.54
N CYS A 189 -9.65 13.21 -3.47
CA CYS A 189 -8.28 13.69 -3.30
C CYS A 189 -7.37 13.25 -4.45
N GLN A 190 -7.49 11.99 -4.89
CA GLN A 190 -6.76 11.48 -6.05
C GLN A 190 -7.14 12.20 -7.33
N ALA A 191 -8.43 12.45 -7.55
CA ALA A 191 -8.89 13.22 -8.70
C ALA A 191 -8.38 14.67 -8.68
N ILE A 192 -8.33 15.31 -7.51
CA ILE A 192 -7.76 16.66 -7.35
C ILE A 192 -6.28 16.64 -7.72
N TYR A 193 -5.51 15.71 -7.18
CA TYR A 193 -4.08 15.61 -7.48
C TYR A 193 -3.83 15.37 -8.97
N ALA A 194 -4.58 14.45 -9.59
CA ALA A 194 -4.42 14.13 -11.00
C ALA A 194 -4.87 15.25 -11.96
N GLU A 195 -5.63 16.22 -11.48
CA GLU A 195 -6.15 17.33 -12.29
C GLU A 195 -5.36 18.63 -12.09
N TYR A 196 -4.94 18.91 -10.85
CA TYR A 196 -4.28 20.17 -10.50
C TYR A 196 -2.79 20.00 -10.14
N GLY A 197 -2.30 18.78 -9.93
CA GLY A 197 -0.96 18.53 -9.39
C GLY A 197 0.14 19.21 -10.19
N GLU A 198 0.18 18.97 -11.50
CA GLU A 198 1.18 19.54 -12.41
C GLU A 198 1.08 21.08 -12.53
N GLU A 199 -0.14 21.63 -12.50
CA GLU A 199 -0.38 23.08 -12.59
C GLU A 199 0.03 23.81 -11.29
N THR A 200 -0.16 23.16 -10.14
CA THR A 200 -0.04 23.82 -8.82
C THR A 200 1.33 23.64 -8.18
N ILE A 201 1.97 22.47 -8.33
CA ILE A 201 3.26 22.15 -7.74
C ILE A 201 4.25 21.94 -8.88
N SER A 202 4.78 23.06 -9.39
CA SER A 202 5.76 23.05 -10.48
C SER A 202 6.95 23.97 -10.17
N ASN A 203 8.12 23.54 -10.64
CA ASN A 203 9.36 24.29 -10.58
C ASN A 203 9.52 25.19 -11.82
N PRO A 204 10.08 26.41 -11.67
CA PRO A 204 10.42 27.23 -12.82
C PRO A 204 11.42 26.53 -13.74
N SER A 205 11.15 26.55 -15.04
CA SER A 205 12.06 25.97 -16.06
C SER A 205 13.10 26.97 -16.56
N THR A 206 12.94 28.25 -16.24
CA THR A 206 13.79 29.33 -16.75
C THR A 206 14.62 29.97 -15.64
N PRO A 207 15.86 30.41 -15.92
CA PRO A 207 16.68 31.17 -14.98
C PRO A 207 15.97 32.43 -14.46
N GLU A 208 15.16 33.08 -15.31
CA GLU A 208 14.37 34.26 -14.95
C GLU A 208 13.32 33.92 -13.89
N GLY A 209 12.69 32.75 -13.99
CA GLY A 209 11.74 32.26 -13.00
C GLY A 209 12.39 32.04 -11.63
N TRP A 210 13.60 31.46 -11.61
CA TRP A 210 14.39 31.29 -10.39
C TRP A 210 14.85 32.62 -9.79
N LYS A 211 15.28 33.57 -10.63
CA LYS A 211 15.59 34.95 -10.20
C LYS A 211 14.37 35.63 -9.56
N GLY A 212 13.18 35.40 -10.09
CA GLY A 212 11.94 35.92 -9.51
C GLY A 212 11.66 35.37 -8.09
N ILE A 213 11.97 34.09 -7.84
CA ILE A 213 11.88 33.51 -6.50
C ILE A 213 12.91 34.14 -5.56
N ALA A 214 14.17 34.25 -5.99
CA ALA A 214 15.22 34.90 -5.21
C ALA A 214 14.88 36.36 -4.86
N GLN A 215 14.29 37.09 -5.81
CA GLN A 215 13.82 38.45 -5.58
C GLN A 215 12.68 38.48 -4.54
N THR A 216 11.74 37.55 -4.61
CA THR A 216 10.64 37.45 -3.62
C THR A 216 11.20 37.24 -2.21
N PHE A 217 12.23 36.41 -2.05
CA PHE A 217 12.90 36.21 -0.76
C PHE A 217 13.68 37.44 -0.29
N SER A 218 14.36 38.12 -1.21
CA SER A 218 15.03 39.39 -0.94
C SER A 218 14.04 40.43 -0.41
N ASP A 219 12.94 40.65 -1.12
CA ASP A 219 12.00 41.75 -0.84
C ASP A 219 11.18 41.51 0.44
N ARG A 220 10.75 40.27 0.68
CA ARG A 220 9.86 39.95 1.81
C ARG A 220 10.61 39.54 3.07
N TRP A 221 11.72 38.83 2.91
CA TRP A 221 12.40 38.12 3.99
C TRP A 221 13.83 38.61 4.22
N ASN A 222 14.31 39.60 3.44
CA ASN A 222 15.68 40.09 3.48
C ASN A 222 16.71 38.95 3.35
N PHE A 223 16.37 37.93 2.56
CA PHE A 223 17.20 36.75 2.36
C PHE A 223 17.55 36.59 0.89
N HIS A 224 18.66 37.22 0.49
CA HIS A 224 19.08 37.30 -0.89
C HIS A 224 19.50 35.94 -1.45
N HIS A 225 19.33 35.75 -2.76
CA HIS A 225 19.73 34.54 -3.51
C HIS A 225 19.09 33.22 -3.06
N CYS A 226 18.01 33.27 -2.27
CA CYS A 226 17.30 32.07 -1.83
C CYS A 226 16.33 31.56 -2.91
N LEU A 227 16.44 30.27 -3.25
CA LEU A 227 15.59 29.63 -4.26
C LEU A 227 14.42 28.85 -3.67
N GLY A 228 14.36 28.73 -2.35
CA GLY A 228 13.31 28.03 -1.63
C GLY A 228 13.73 27.66 -0.21
N ALA A 229 12.74 27.45 0.65
CA ALA A 229 12.92 26.92 2.00
C ALA A 229 12.50 25.46 2.03
N LEU A 230 13.43 24.57 2.42
CA LEU A 230 13.20 23.14 2.54
C LEU A 230 12.98 22.80 4.03
N ASP A 231 11.85 22.16 4.35
CA ASP A 231 11.56 21.73 5.72
C ASP A 231 10.78 20.41 5.77
N GLY A 232 11.01 19.66 6.84
CA GLY A 232 10.43 18.35 7.12
C GLY A 232 9.34 18.42 8.19
N LYS A 233 8.19 17.79 7.93
CA LYS A 233 7.07 17.70 8.87
C LYS A 233 6.65 16.26 9.11
N HIS A 234 6.67 15.85 10.39
CA HIS A 234 6.07 14.59 10.83
C HIS A 234 4.55 14.68 10.86
N ILE A 235 3.89 13.91 10.00
CA ILE A 235 2.44 13.69 10.00
C ILE A 235 2.15 12.45 10.84
N ARG A 236 1.44 12.64 11.96
CA ARG A 236 1.09 11.53 12.86
C ARG A 236 0.17 10.53 12.16
N ILE A 237 0.49 9.25 12.27
CA ILE A 237 -0.31 8.15 11.74
C ILE A 237 -0.64 7.15 12.84
N LYS A 238 -1.66 6.32 12.59
CA LYS A 238 -1.81 5.07 13.33
C LYS A 238 -0.77 4.08 12.79
N ALA A 239 -0.02 3.45 13.69
CA ALA A 239 0.95 2.41 13.33
C ALA A 239 0.29 1.35 12.44
N PRO A 240 0.83 1.08 11.24
CA PRO A 240 0.41 -0.07 10.44
C PRO A 240 0.65 -1.37 11.21
N ALA A 241 -0.09 -2.43 10.87
CA ALA A 241 0.15 -3.73 11.46
C ALA A 241 1.56 -4.22 11.10
N ASN A 242 2.27 -4.83 12.06
CA ASN A 242 3.60 -5.41 11.89
C ASN A 242 4.71 -4.43 11.43
N CYS A 243 4.59 -3.12 11.70
CA CYS A 243 5.58 -2.13 11.25
C CYS A 243 6.79 -1.93 12.18
N GLY A 244 6.81 -2.56 13.36
CA GLY A 244 7.84 -2.33 14.37
C GLY A 244 8.02 -0.83 14.69
N SER A 245 9.27 -0.37 14.70
CA SER A 245 9.66 1.03 14.95
C SER A 245 9.81 1.88 13.68
N GLN A 246 9.50 1.36 12.48
CA GLN A 246 9.76 2.04 11.20
C GLN A 246 9.12 3.44 11.12
N PHE A 247 7.92 3.59 11.68
CA PHE A 247 7.21 4.88 11.71
C PHE A 247 7.40 5.63 13.03
N TYR A 248 8.07 5.03 14.03
CA TYR A 248 8.20 5.61 15.35
C TYR A 248 9.29 6.67 15.36
N ASN A 249 8.89 7.92 15.59
CA ASN A 249 9.81 9.06 15.58
C ASN A 249 10.41 9.34 16.97
N TYR A 250 11.41 10.21 17.00
CA TYR A 250 12.07 10.67 18.24
C TYR A 250 11.12 11.44 19.19
N LYS A 251 9.97 11.92 18.70
CA LYS A 251 8.94 12.60 19.50
C LYS A 251 7.97 11.63 20.18
N GLY A 252 8.21 10.32 20.07
CA GLY A 252 7.44 9.30 20.77
C GLY A 252 6.09 8.95 20.13
N TYR A 253 5.93 9.15 18.81
CA TYR A 253 4.72 8.72 18.10
C TYR A 253 5.01 8.19 16.70
N ASN A 254 4.07 7.43 16.14
CA ASN A 254 4.16 6.95 14.77
C ASN A 254 3.81 8.05 13.77
N SER A 255 4.65 8.24 12.75
CA SER A 255 4.48 9.28 11.74
C SER A 255 5.04 8.86 10.38
N ILE A 256 4.58 9.53 9.34
CA ILE A 256 5.29 9.66 8.07
C ILE A 256 5.88 11.05 7.98
N VAL A 257 6.98 11.21 7.25
CA VAL A 257 7.59 12.51 6.99
C VAL A 257 7.07 13.06 5.66
N LEU A 258 6.71 14.33 5.67
CA LEU A 258 6.51 15.18 4.51
C LEU A 258 7.70 16.12 4.42
N LEU A 259 8.46 16.08 3.33
CA LEU A 259 9.51 17.04 3.04
C LEU A 259 9.01 17.96 1.93
N ALA A 260 9.14 19.27 2.09
CA ALA A 260 8.62 20.21 1.11
C ALA A 260 9.55 21.40 0.89
N LEU A 261 9.66 21.81 -0.37
CA LEU A 261 10.29 23.05 -0.80
C LEU A 261 9.22 24.11 -1.04
N VAL A 262 9.36 25.27 -0.40
CA VAL A 262 8.38 26.37 -0.44
C VAL A 262 9.05 27.66 -0.91
N ASP A 263 8.36 28.46 -1.71
CA ASP A 263 8.84 29.77 -2.16
C ASP A 263 8.55 30.90 -1.15
N GLY A 264 9.06 32.11 -1.42
CA GLY A 264 8.86 33.29 -0.55
C GLY A 264 7.40 33.77 -0.43
N ASN A 265 6.47 33.17 -1.18
CA ASN A 265 5.02 33.43 -1.12
C ASN A 265 4.24 32.30 -0.43
N TYR A 266 4.93 31.38 0.26
CA TYR A 266 4.33 30.22 0.90
C TYR A 266 3.66 29.24 -0.07
N LYS A 267 4.12 29.19 -1.32
CA LYS A 267 3.65 28.21 -2.30
C LYS A 267 4.58 27.01 -2.34
N PHE A 268 4.00 25.81 -2.28
CA PHE A 268 4.73 24.57 -2.48
C PHE A 268 5.28 24.52 -3.91
N ARG A 269 6.58 24.24 -4.03
CA ARG A 269 7.28 24.05 -5.31
C ARG A 269 7.61 22.59 -5.55
N TRP A 270 7.90 21.87 -4.48
CA TRP A 270 8.16 20.45 -4.49
C TRP A 270 7.73 19.84 -3.16
N VAL A 271 7.17 18.63 -3.20
CA VAL A 271 6.71 17.91 -2.00
C VAL A 271 6.97 16.42 -2.18
N GLU A 272 7.57 15.80 -1.17
CA GLU A 272 7.75 14.35 -1.07
C GLU A 272 7.08 13.87 0.22
N VAL A 273 6.26 12.83 0.12
CA VAL A 273 5.51 12.30 1.27
C VAL A 273 5.63 10.79 1.32
N GLY A 274 5.98 10.24 2.48
CA GLY A 274 5.87 8.79 2.72
C GLY A 274 7.06 8.16 3.41
N ALA A 275 8.15 8.89 3.62
CA ALA A 275 9.28 8.40 4.40
C ALA A 275 8.84 8.03 5.83
N GLY A 276 9.43 6.96 6.36
CA GLY A 276 9.11 6.48 7.71
C GLY A 276 9.47 7.53 8.77
N GLY A 277 8.70 7.62 9.85
CA GLY A 277 8.95 8.59 10.92
C GLY A 277 10.29 8.45 11.64
N ALA A 278 11.01 7.35 11.45
CA ALA A 278 12.39 7.19 11.92
C ALA A 278 13.43 7.88 11.00
N SER A 279 13.06 8.24 9.77
CA SER A 279 13.94 8.88 8.80
C SER A 279 14.21 10.34 9.16
N SER A 280 15.46 10.78 9.01
CA SER A 280 15.84 12.19 9.14
C SER A 280 15.66 12.96 7.82
N ASP A 281 15.53 14.28 7.89
CA ASP A 281 15.41 15.13 6.70
C ASP A 281 16.60 14.96 5.76
N ALA A 282 17.82 14.76 6.30
CA ALA A 282 19.02 14.49 5.52
C ALA A 282 18.95 13.15 4.77
N GLN A 283 18.35 12.11 5.37
CA GLN A 283 18.17 10.82 4.69
C GLN A 283 17.18 10.97 3.53
N ILE A 284 16.08 11.68 3.74
CA ILE A 284 15.06 11.91 2.70
C ILE A 284 15.65 12.75 1.58
N TRP A 285 16.36 13.83 1.90
CA TRP A 285 17.05 14.68 0.93
C TRP A 285 18.02 13.88 0.04
N ASN A 286 18.80 12.98 0.63
CA ASN A 286 19.80 12.21 -0.10
C ASN A 286 19.23 11.19 -1.09
N THR A 287 17.93 10.87 -1.00
CA THR A 287 17.26 9.90 -1.87
C THR A 287 16.09 10.52 -2.63
N CYS A 288 15.96 11.84 -2.64
CA CYS A 288 14.83 12.52 -3.27
C CYS A 288 15.15 12.98 -4.70
N SER A 289 14.11 12.99 -5.54
CA SER A 289 14.17 13.43 -6.94
C SER A 289 14.67 14.87 -7.10
N LEU A 290 14.39 15.74 -6.13
CA LEU A 290 14.83 17.14 -6.16
C LEU A 290 16.36 17.26 -6.09
N LYS A 291 17.02 16.43 -5.27
CA LYS A 291 18.48 16.44 -5.17
C LYS A 291 19.13 15.95 -6.46
N GLU A 292 18.63 14.84 -7.01
CA GLU A 292 19.08 14.31 -8.31
C GLU A 292 18.95 15.37 -9.41
N ALA A 293 17.81 16.06 -9.47
CA ALA A 293 17.58 17.14 -10.44
C ALA A 293 18.54 18.34 -10.27
N ILE A 294 18.98 18.63 -9.05
CA ILE A 294 19.96 19.70 -8.78
C ILE A 294 21.37 19.25 -9.21
N ASP A 295 21.74 18.02 -8.88
CA ASP A 295 23.05 17.45 -9.19
C ASP A 295 23.22 17.29 -10.72
N ASP A 296 22.14 16.97 -11.45
CA ASP A 296 22.12 16.85 -12.91
C ASP A 296 21.94 18.19 -13.66
N GLU A 297 21.96 19.33 -12.96
CA GLU A 297 21.66 20.68 -13.50
C GLU A 297 20.29 20.81 -14.20
N ASN A 298 19.39 19.85 -13.97
CA ASN A 298 18.14 19.69 -14.70
C ASN A 298 16.92 20.05 -13.83
N ILE A 299 16.94 21.24 -13.21
CA ILE A 299 15.83 21.76 -12.39
C ILE A 299 14.66 22.27 -13.29
N GLY A 300 14.64 21.88 -14.58
CA GLY A 300 13.55 22.04 -15.53
C GLY A 300 12.61 20.82 -15.52
N PRO A 301 11.45 20.87 -16.20
CA PRO A 301 10.44 19.83 -16.11
C PRO A 301 10.90 18.65 -16.94
N SER A 302 11.45 17.63 -16.28
CA SER A 302 11.56 16.30 -16.87
C SER A 302 11.13 15.25 -15.85
N THR A 303 9.93 14.73 -16.11
CA THR A 303 9.44 13.38 -15.77
C THR A 303 9.27 13.05 -14.29
N PHE A 304 8.05 13.31 -13.79
CA PHE A 304 7.37 12.43 -12.83
C PHE A 304 6.61 11.33 -13.59
#